data_AF-A0A2M7ZYI6-F1
#
_entry.id   AF-A0A2M7ZYI6-F1
#
_cell.length_a   1.000
_cell.length_b   1.000
_cell.length_c   1.000
_cell.angle_alpha   90.00
_cell.angle_beta   90.00
_cell.angle_gamma   90.00
#
_symmetry.space_group_name_H-M   'P 1'
#
loop_
_entity.id
_entity.type
_entity.pdbx_description
1 polymer ?
#
loop_
_entity_poly.entity_id
_entity_poly.type
_entity_poly.pdbx_seq_one_letter_code
_entity_poly.pdbx_strand_id
1 'polypeptide(L)'
;MSIIQVGSGSYLTYVPPGQVGVTGFGGVPISPSVANDFTDAIPTNDWASSLAYHFFGSVSGALNADPIAMKSDSYGLNLSYTAEPTYIYDNTGNQVKYEYTFHQDDAQQIYGDLSV
;
A
#
# COMPACT_ATOMS: atom_id res chain seq x y z
N MET A 1 3.52 2.77 29.15
CA MET A 1 4.77 3.42 28.71
C MET A 1 5.91 2.80 29.48
N SER A 2 6.81 2.09 28.80
CA SER A 2 7.93 1.40 29.43
C SER A 2 9.19 1.51 28.57
N ILE A 3 10.34 1.34 29.22
CA ILE A 3 11.65 1.21 28.58
C ILE A 3 12.04 -0.26 28.70
N ILE A 4 12.36 -0.90 27.58
CA ILE A 4 12.76 -2.31 27.55
C ILE A 4 14.26 -2.40 27.34
N GLN A 5 14.96 -3.07 28.25
CA GLN A 5 16.41 -3.27 28.18
C GLN A 5 16.75 -4.42 27.22
N VAL A 6 17.79 -4.23 26.41
CA VAL A 6 18.35 -5.23 25.48
C VAL A 6 19.87 -5.13 25.52
N GLY A 7 20.54 -6.08 26.18
CA GLY A 7 21.98 -6.00 26.44
C GLY A 7 22.32 -4.74 27.25
N SER A 8 23.28 -3.96 26.77
CA SER A 8 23.65 -2.66 27.37
C SER A 8 22.81 -1.48 26.86
N GLY A 9 21.81 -1.72 26.01
CA GLY A 9 20.95 -0.70 25.41
C GLY A 9 19.48 -0.84 25.80
N SER A 10 18.61 0.02 25.25
CA SER A 10 17.17 -0.06 25.47
C SER A 10 16.36 0.55 24.33
N TYR A 11 15.05 0.24 24.28
CA TYR A 11 14.09 0.88 23.38
C TYR A 11 12.82 1.31 24.14
N LEU A 12 12.11 2.29 23.58
CA LEU A 12 10.86 2.82 24.14
C LEU A 12 9.66 2.09 23.55
N THR A 13 8.65 1.81 24.39
CA THR A 13 7.35 1.25 23.94
C THR A 13 6.30 2.34 23.70
N TYR A 14 6.74 3.59 23.57
CA TYR A 14 5.88 4.75 23.36
C TYR A 14 6.59 5.78 22.49
N VAL A 15 5.81 6.57 21.77
CA VAL A 15 6.31 7.68 20.95
C VAL A 15 6.70 8.84 21.88
N PRO A 16 7.95 9.34 21.84
CA PRO A 16 8.36 10.50 22.63
C PRO A 16 7.55 11.76 22.29
N PRO A 17 7.37 12.69 23.24
CA PRO A 17 6.73 13.96 22.97
C PRO A 17 7.38 14.69 21.78
N GLY A 18 6.55 15.20 20.86
CA GLY A 18 7.00 15.92 19.66
C GLY A 18 7.40 15.04 18.49
N GLN A 19 7.32 13.71 18.61
CA GLN A 19 7.49 12.78 17.51
C GLN A 19 6.14 12.36 16.93
N VAL A 20 6.12 12.08 15.63
CA VAL A 20 4.96 11.55 14.90
C VAL A 20 5.25 10.12 14.47
N GLY A 21 4.24 9.27 14.51
CA GLY A 21 4.32 7.90 14.02
C GLY A 21 4.30 7.82 12.49
N VAL A 22 3.73 6.74 11.97
CA VAL A 22 3.57 6.55 10.52
C VAL A 22 2.68 7.65 9.95
N THR A 23 3.11 8.27 8.85
CA THR A 23 2.38 9.32 8.15
C THR A 23 2.14 8.96 6.69
N GLY A 24 1.04 9.46 6.14
CA GLY A 24 0.72 9.38 4.71
C GLY A 24 1.44 10.45 3.89
N PHE A 25 1.14 10.53 2.60
CA PHE A 25 1.75 11.44 1.64
C PHE A 25 1.69 12.93 2.05
N GLY A 26 0.63 13.33 2.75
CA GLY A 26 0.45 14.70 3.26
C GLY A 26 1.05 14.97 4.65
N GLY A 27 1.84 14.04 5.22
CA GLY A 27 2.33 14.14 6.59
C GLY A 27 1.25 13.91 7.67
N VAL A 28 0.04 13.51 7.26
CA VAL A 28 -1.06 13.18 8.16
C VAL A 28 -0.79 11.82 8.81
N PRO A 29 -0.89 11.68 10.14
CA PRO A 29 -0.76 10.39 10.80
C PRO A 29 -1.78 9.38 10.27
N ILE A 30 -1.31 8.18 9.95
CA ILE A 30 -2.17 7.08 9.50
C ILE A 30 -2.03 5.89 10.45
N SER A 31 -3.12 5.14 10.59
CA SER A 31 -3.12 3.84 11.25
C SER A 31 -3.40 2.75 10.22
N PRO A 32 -2.78 1.56 10.37
CA PRO A 32 -3.06 0.47 9.46
C PRO A 32 -4.50 -0.03 9.60
N SER A 33 -5.13 -0.31 8.47
CA SER A 33 -6.43 -0.97 8.40
C SER A 33 -6.24 -2.48 8.37
N VAL A 34 -6.67 -3.17 9.42
CA VAL A 34 -6.62 -4.63 9.55
C VAL A 34 -7.94 -5.14 10.11
N ALA A 35 -8.24 -6.42 9.88
CA ALA A 35 -9.42 -7.06 10.46
C ALA A 35 -9.32 -7.13 11.99
N ASN A 36 -10.48 -7.13 12.67
CA ASN A 36 -10.55 -7.14 14.14
C ASN A 36 -9.92 -8.38 14.79
N ASP A 37 -9.82 -9.47 14.05
CA ASP A 37 -9.23 -10.74 14.47
C ASP A 37 -7.74 -10.88 14.10
N PHE A 38 -7.14 -9.87 13.46
CA PHE A 38 -5.71 -9.87 13.16
C PHE A 38 -4.88 -9.50 14.41
N THR A 39 -4.03 -10.42 14.88
CA THR A 39 -3.29 -10.27 16.15
C THR A 39 -1.77 -10.12 16.01
N ASP A 40 -1.24 -10.28 14.80
CA ASP A 40 0.21 -10.32 14.57
C ASP A 40 0.80 -8.94 14.26
N ALA A 41 2.13 -8.89 14.12
CA ALA A 41 2.80 -7.70 13.61
C ALA A 41 2.35 -7.43 12.17
N ILE A 42 1.90 -6.21 11.91
CA ILE A 42 1.36 -5.82 10.60
C ILE A 42 2.50 -5.80 9.59
N PRO A 43 2.40 -6.55 8.47
CA PRO A 43 3.41 -6.54 7.42
C PRO A 43 3.62 -5.14 6.83
N THR A 44 4.88 -4.78 6.58
CA THR A 44 5.28 -3.51 5.98
C THR A 44 6.30 -3.75 4.87
N ASN A 45 6.51 -2.77 3.98
CA ASN A 45 7.50 -2.84 2.88
C ASN A 45 7.28 -4.00 1.89
N ASP A 46 6.07 -4.56 1.87
CA ASP A 46 5.62 -5.58 0.94
C ASP A 46 4.84 -4.94 -0.24
N TRP A 47 4.78 -5.63 -1.38
CA TRP A 47 4.01 -5.21 -2.57
C TRP A 47 2.52 -4.97 -2.26
N ALA A 48 1.97 -5.65 -1.25
CA ALA A 48 0.59 -5.52 -0.79
C ALA A 48 0.39 -4.48 0.32
N SER A 49 1.44 -3.78 0.79
CA SER A 49 1.38 -2.93 2.00
C SER A 49 0.35 -1.80 1.92
N SER A 50 0.03 -1.34 0.71
CA SER A 50 -0.95 -0.27 0.53
C SER A 50 -2.38 -0.66 0.91
N LEU A 51 -2.67 -1.95 1.09
CA LEU A 51 -3.95 -2.43 1.62
C LEU A 51 -4.13 -2.06 3.09
N ALA A 52 -3.08 -2.25 3.89
CA ALA A 52 -3.08 -1.90 5.30
C ALA A 52 -2.79 -0.40 5.49
N TYR A 53 -1.86 0.17 4.72
CA TYR A 53 -1.42 1.56 4.86
C TYR A 53 -1.89 2.43 3.69
N HIS A 54 -2.95 3.19 3.90
CA HIS A 54 -3.58 4.06 2.89
C HIS A 54 -2.77 5.36 2.67
N PHE A 55 -1.55 5.23 2.15
CA PHE A 55 -0.59 6.34 2.05
C PHE A 55 -1.10 7.56 1.28
N PHE A 56 -1.88 7.34 0.21
CA PHE A 56 -2.46 8.40 -0.62
C PHE A 56 -3.93 8.70 -0.32
N GLY A 57 -4.51 8.12 0.74
CA GLY A 57 -5.93 8.27 1.08
C GLY A 57 -6.91 7.48 0.19
N SER A 58 -6.41 6.73 -0.80
CA SER A 58 -7.17 5.69 -1.50
C SER A 58 -7.19 4.38 -0.70
N VAL A 59 -8.21 3.55 -0.92
CA VAL A 59 -8.36 2.23 -0.24
C VAL A 59 -7.13 1.34 -0.47
N SER A 60 -6.57 1.33 -1.68
CA SER A 60 -5.24 0.82 -1.94
C SER A 60 -4.52 1.61 -3.03
N GLY A 61 -3.21 1.41 -3.16
CA GLY A 61 -2.48 1.72 -4.39
C GLY A 61 -2.72 0.65 -5.46
N ALA A 62 -2.07 0.79 -6.63
CA ALA A 62 -1.97 -0.30 -7.58
C ALA A 62 -1.04 -1.39 -7.02
N LEU A 63 -1.55 -2.61 -6.96
CA LEU A 63 -0.88 -3.80 -6.44
C LEU A 63 -0.47 -4.67 -7.61
N ASN A 64 0.83 -4.77 -7.90
CA ASN A 64 1.32 -5.63 -8.97
C ASN A 64 1.63 -7.01 -8.39
N ALA A 65 0.70 -7.94 -8.59
CA ALA A 65 0.78 -9.33 -8.15
C ALA A 65 0.95 -10.23 -9.38
N ASP A 66 2.14 -10.14 -9.99
CA ASP A 66 2.42 -10.73 -11.29
C ASP A 66 1.82 -12.15 -11.45
N PRO A 67 1.09 -12.42 -12.54
CA PRO A 67 0.97 -11.61 -13.75
C PRO A 67 -0.15 -10.56 -13.72
N ILE A 68 -0.96 -10.48 -12.66
CA ILE A 68 -2.11 -9.58 -12.59
C ILE A 68 -1.78 -8.33 -11.77
N ALA A 69 -2.43 -7.22 -12.09
CA ALA A 69 -2.44 -6.05 -11.22
C ALA A 69 -3.84 -5.85 -10.62
N MET A 70 -3.89 -5.33 -9.40
CA MET A 70 -5.13 -5.19 -8.63
C MET A 70 -5.19 -3.81 -7.97
N LYS A 71 -6.40 -3.29 -7.77
CA LYS A 71 -6.62 -2.06 -7.01
C LYS A 71 -7.98 -2.07 -6.34
N SER A 72 -8.00 -1.84 -5.03
CA SER A 72 -9.23 -1.68 -4.27
C SER A 72 -9.68 -0.22 -4.27
N ASP A 73 -10.98 -0.01 -4.40
CA ASP A 73 -11.65 1.29 -4.23
C ASP A 73 -12.95 1.14 -3.43
N SER A 74 -13.77 2.20 -3.38
CA SER A 74 -15.05 2.19 -2.66
C SER A 74 -16.11 1.25 -3.23
N TYR A 75 -15.92 0.75 -4.46
CA TYR A 75 -16.86 -0.08 -5.19
C TYR A 75 -16.42 -1.54 -5.29
N GLY A 76 -15.17 -1.86 -4.92
CA GLY A 76 -14.69 -3.23 -4.77
C GLY A 76 -13.24 -3.42 -5.23
N LEU A 77 -12.92 -4.66 -5.60
CA LEU A 77 -11.62 -5.03 -6.16
C LEU A 77 -11.66 -4.96 -7.68
N ASN A 78 -10.74 -4.17 -8.24
CA ASN A 78 -10.53 -4.06 -9.67
C ASN A 78 -9.31 -4.89 -10.09
N LEU A 79 -9.39 -5.52 -11.25
CA LEU A 79 -8.33 -6.33 -11.85
C LEU A 79 -7.82 -5.67 -13.15
N SER A 80 -6.58 -6.00 -13.49
CA SER A 80 -5.90 -5.55 -14.69
C SER A 80 -4.93 -6.62 -15.17
N TYR A 81 -4.84 -6.80 -16.48
CA TYR A 81 -3.78 -7.56 -17.10
C TYR A 81 -3.16 -6.80 -18.27
N THR A 82 -1.88 -6.48 -18.15
CA THR A 82 -1.10 -5.82 -19.21
C THR A 82 -0.10 -6.81 -19.79
N ALA A 83 -0.36 -7.30 -21.00
CA ALA A 83 0.54 -8.26 -21.66
C ALA A 83 1.86 -7.64 -22.13
N GLU A 84 1.81 -6.39 -22.61
CA GLU A 84 2.95 -5.69 -23.20
C GLU A 84 3.18 -4.35 -22.47
N PRO A 85 4.43 -4.00 -22.13
CA PRO A 85 4.71 -2.77 -21.43
C PRO A 85 4.51 -1.55 -22.33
N THR A 86 4.12 -0.44 -21.72
CA THR A 86 4.18 0.87 -22.39
C THR A 86 5.60 1.42 -22.30
N TYR A 87 6.16 1.86 -23.42
CA TYR A 87 7.45 2.53 -23.49
C TYR A 87 7.28 4.05 -23.48
N ILE A 88 8.01 4.72 -22.59
CA ILE A 88 8.00 6.18 -22.45
C ILE A 88 9.33 6.72 -22.93
N TYR A 89 9.26 7.76 -23.77
CA TYR A 89 10.40 8.41 -24.40
C TYR A 89 10.52 9.87 -23.94
N ASP A 90 11.75 10.38 -23.89
CA ASP A 90 12.00 11.80 -23.68
C ASP A 90 11.74 12.64 -24.96
N ASN A 91 11.86 13.96 -24.84
CA ASN A 91 11.66 14.89 -25.97
C ASN A 91 12.74 14.76 -27.06
N THR A 92 13.78 13.94 -26.85
CA THR A 92 14.85 13.68 -27.83
C THR A 92 14.72 12.29 -28.46
N GLY A 93 13.68 11.52 -28.11
CA GLY A 93 13.39 10.19 -28.65
C GLY A 93 14.10 9.04 -27.94
N ASN A 94 14.79 9.26 -26.81
CA ASN A 94 15.39 8.17 -26.04
C ASN A 94 14.34 7.52 -25.12
N GLN A 95 14.34 6.20 -25.05
CA GLN A 95 13.51 5.48 -24.09
C GLN A 95 14.03 5.73 -22.66
N VAL A 96 13.17 6.23 -21.78
CA VAL A 96 13.53 6.54 -20.38
C VAL A 96 12.84 5.65 -19.37
N LYS A 97 11.75 4.99 -19.76
CA LYS A 97 10.97 4.11 -18.87
C LYS A 97 10.20 3.07 -19.68
N TYR A 98 9.93 1.94 -19.05
CA TYR A 98 8.86 1.04 -19.43
C TYR A 98 7.94 0.84 -18.22
N GLU A 99 6.65 0.65 -18.45
CA GLU A 99 5.68 0.45 -17.37
C GLU A 99 4.56 -0.51 -17.76
N TYR A 100 4.17 -1.34 -16.79
CA TYR A 100 2.94 -2.13 -16.82
C TYR A 100 1.91 -1.39 -15.97
N THR A 101 1.28 -0.37 -16.55
CA THR A 101 0.37 0.50 -15.82
C THR A 101 -0.95 -0.21 -15.55
N PHE A 102 -1.37 -0.21 -14.28
CA PHE A 102 -2.70 -0.70 -13.89
C PHE A 102 -3.78 0.08 -14.64
N HIS A 103 -4.71 -0.66 -15.25
CA HIS A 103 -5.93 -0.14 -15.85
C HIS A 103 -7.07 -1.07 -15.47
N GLN A 104 -8.24 -0.52 -15.18
CA GLN A 104 -9.39 -1.38 -14.86
C GLN A 104 -9.83 -2.09 -16.14
N ASP A 105 -9.83 -3.42 -16.12
CA ASP A 105 -10.40 -4.22 -17.20
C ASP A 105 -11.92 -4.22 -17.07
N ASP A 106 -12.64 -4.17 -18.20
CA ASP A 106 -14.12 -4.12 -18.25
C ASP A 106 -14.78 -5.40 -17.67
N ALA A 107 -13.99 -6.45 -17.43
CA ALA A 107 -14.44 -7.72 -16.88
C ALA A 107 -14.11 -7.82 -15.38
N GLN A 108 -15.15 -7.72 -14.55
CA GLN A 108 -15.18 -8.01 -13.11
C GLN A 108 -14.71 -6.90 -12.16
N GLN A 109 -15.68 -6.07 -11.76
CA GLN A 109 -15.72 -5.61 -10.38
C GLN A 109 -16.24 -6.76 -9.51
N ILE A 110 -15.39 -7.29 -8.63
CA ILE A 110 -15.82 -8.31 -7.68
C ILE A 110 -16.46 -7.57 -6.50
N TYR A 111 -17.78 -7.64 -6.41
CA TYR A 111 -18.53 -7.12 -5.26
C TYR A 111 -18.39 -8.11 -4.09
N GLY A 112 -17.65 -7.70 -3.06
CA GLY A 112 -17.65 -8.35 -1.75
C GLY A 112 -18.59 -7.64 -0.79
N ASP A 113 -19.23 -8.38 0.12
CA ASP A 113 -19.88 -7.79 1.28
C ASP A 113 -18.80 -7.11 2.15
N LEU A 114 -18.90 -5.79 2.31
CA LEU A 114 -17.98 -4.97 3.11
C LEU A 114 -18.47 -4.82 4.56
N SER A 115 -19.49 -5.58 5.00
CA SER A 115 -19.88 -5.58 6.41
C SER A 115 -18.85 -6.33 7.25
N VAL A 116 -17.93 -5.56 7.84
CA VAL A 116 -17.08 -5.99 8.97
C VAL A 116 -17.35 -5.06 10.14
#